data_AF-A0A926PPX6-F1
#
_entry.id   AF-A0A926PPX6-F1
#
_cell.length_a   1.000
_cell.length_b   1.000
_cell.length_c   1.000
_cell.angle_alpha   90.00
_cell.angle_beta   90.00
_cell.angle_gamma   90.00
#
_symmetry.space_group_name_H-M   'P 1'
#
loop_
_entity.id
_entity.type
_entity.pdbx_description
1 polymer ?
#
loop_
_entity_poly.entity_id
_entity_poly.type
_entity_poly.pdbx_seq_one_letter_code
_entity_poly.pdbx_strand_id
1 'polypeptide(L)'
;MRKLLIIALCLVGLGWAIVQFPGLATQGTYDRIILDFRDDLANAEIQSQIDAIAQNYHVRPQLNSQFSQLEHLYTVEGDKSLLDQLKKSNLKRYTEAIEPDYIYRIPQGETPKAVRSNSEPKLSALAPNDPMYSQQWNLHNIGIESGWTETKGRGVTVAVIDTGVSKVPDLEQTNFVTGYDFVNDSDNAEDDNGHGTHVAGTIAQSTNNNFGVAGIAYEANIMPLKVLSSFGGGTVADIAEAIRFAADNKADVINLSLGGGGESSVLKDAIDYAHGKGVVVVAAAGNSSSNAADYPARYPHAIAVAALDASGEKAPYSNFGAGVDIAAPGGSTAQGEAGGILQNTLNPQTGESVFAAFQGTSMAAPHVAGVAALIKAAGVTEPDEVLTVLKQSARKVEADELNHFGAGKLDASAAVKLALHGKITFNDFWRWLRDNGYLNPRFWIDGGVVGLLPKLAMVLGSYLLAWFLKVYFPFNWGWAMSSGLVAGSSGLFFLRGLYRFDMPQFPFRILGSSLPELGSAIQASGALNPISASVLIPFMLLALLLGHSQGRLFAIGTTIGVTTFLGISAIVDPQVMWLGEGFIGRAYLIVNALLCYGLARLALKAGERTV
;
A
#
# COMPACT_ATOMS: atom_id res chain seq x y z
N MET A 1 12.22 -38.77 34.97
CA MET A 1 10.79 -38.90 35.34
C MET A 1 10.04 -37.57 35.31
N ARG A 2 10.46 -36.53 36.04
CA ARG A 2 9.76 -35.21 36.06
C ARG A 2 9.55 -34.55 34.68
N LYS A 3 10.57 -34.57 33.80
CA LYS A 3 10.46 -34.01 32.44
C LYS A 3 9.48 -34.76 31.54
N LEU A 4 9.44 -36.09 31.65
CA LEU A 4 8.47 -36.93 30.92
C LEU A 4 7.04 -36.68 31.39
N LEU A 5 6.84 -36.47 32.70
CA LEU A 5 5.53 -36.15 33.26
C LEU A 5 5.03 -34.77 32.82
N ILE A 6 5.92 -33.78 32.72
CA ILE A 6 5.58 -32.43 32.23
C ILE A 6 5.25 -32.47 30.73
N ILE A 7 6.01 -33.21 29.91
CA ILE A 7 5.71 -33.38 28.49
C ILE A 7 4.37 -34.10 28.31
N ALA A 8 4.10 -35.16 29.10
CA ALA A 8 2.82 -35.86 29.05
C ALA A 8 1.65 -34.96 29.46
N LEU A 9 1.79 -34.17 30.53
CA LEU A 9 0.78 -33.19 30.95
C LEU A 9 0.58 -32.08 29.90
N CYS A 10 1.65 -31.63 29.25
CA CYS A 10 1.58 -30.65 28.18
C CYS A 10 0.87 -31.22 26.95
N LEU A 11 1.16 -32.47 26.54
CA LEU A 11 0.48 -33.14 25.43
C LEU A 11 -0.99 -33.46 25.74
N VAL A 12 -1.31 -33.83 26.98
CA VAL A 12 -2.70 -34.01 27.43
C VAL A 12 -3.43 -32.67 27.46
N GLY A 13 -2.78 -31.61 27.94
CA GLY A 13 -3.32 -30.25 27.91
C GLY A 13 -3.51 -29.73 26.49
N LEU A 14 -2.58 -30.02 25.57
CA LEU A 14 -2.66 -29.65 24.16
C LEU A 14 -3.77 -30.45 23.46
N GLY A 15 -3.86 -31.76 23.72
CA GLY A 15 -4.93 -32.61 23.20
C GLY A 15 -6.31 -32.19 23.72
N TRP A 16 -6.42 -31.87 25.01
CA TRP A 16 -7.65 -31.34 25.59
C TRP A 16 -8.02 -29.98 25.02
N ALA A 17 -7.03 -29.09 24.85
CA ALA A 17 -7.22 -27.80 24.21
C ALA A 17 -7.70 -27.94 22.76
N ILE A 18 -7.10 -28.84 21.96
CA ILE A 18 -7.51 -29.10 20.57
C ILE A 18 -8.93 -29.66 20.49
N VAL A 19 -9.29 -30.61 21.36
CA VAL A 19 -10.63 -31.24 21.37
C VAL A 19 -11.73 -30.28 21.84
N GLN A 20 -11.40 -29.37 22.76
CA GLN A 20 -12.31 -28.34 23.26
C GLN A 20 -12.25 -27.04 22.45
N PHE A 21 -11.35 -26.94 21.47
CA PHE A 21 -11.20 -25.73 20.65
C PHE A 21 -12.41 -25.60 19.72
N PRO A 22 -13.28 -24.59 19.88
CA PRO A 22 -14.46 -24.43 19.03
C PRO A 22 -14.13 -24.01 17.60
N GLY A 23 -12.84 -23.87 17.26
CA GLY A 23 -12.36 -23.09 16.13
C GLY A 23 -12.24 -21.60 16.49
N LEU A 24 -11.32 -20.87 15.84
CA LEU A 24 -11.24 -19.40 15.92
C LEU A 24 -12.27 -18.71 15.02
N ALA A 25 -12.99 -19.47 14.19
CA ALA A 25 -14.04 -18.96 13.33
C ALA A 25 -15.37 -19.07 14.07
N THR A 26 -16.02 -17.93 14.31
CA THR A 26 -17.43 -17.89 14.69
C THR A 26 -18.24 -18.66 13.63
N GLN A 27 -19.07 -19.62 14.04
CA GLN A 27 -19.97 -20.28 13.09
C GLN A 27 -21.04 -19.26 12.67
N GLY A 28 -21.06 -18.90 11.39
CA GLY A 28 -22.07 -17.98 10.82
C GLY A 28 -23.47 -18.60 10.84
N THR A 29 -24.49 -17.76 10.67
CA THR A 29 -25.87 -18.21 10.46
C THR A 29 -26.16 -18.33 8.97
N TYR A 30 -26.98 -19.31 8.60
CA TYR A 30 -27.43 -19.53 7.23
C TYR A 30 -28.80 -20.21 7.24
N ASP A 31 -29.54 -20.01 6.17
CA ASP A 31 -30.81 -20.68 5.84
C ASP A 31 -30.77 -21.29 4.41
N ARG A 32 -29.68 -21.05 3.68
CA ARG A 32 -29.39 -21.62 2.36
C ARG A 32 -28.06 -22.39 2.36
N ILE A 33 -27.95 -23.31 1.42
CA ILE A 33 -26.76 -24.15 1.18
C ILE A 33 -26.29 -23.89 -0.23
N ILE A 34 -24.99 -23.66 -0.39
CA ILE A 34 -24.32 -23.53 -1.69
C ILE A 34 -23.97 -24.93 -2.22
N LEU A 35 -24.27 -25.11 -3.50
CA LEU A 35 -23.94 -26.27 -4.32
C LEU A 35 -23.12 -25.77 -5.52
N ASP A 36 -21.81 -25.83 -5.39
CA ASP A 36 -20.87 -25.40 -6.42
C ASP A 36 -20.47 -26.61 -7.27
N PHE A 37 -20.94 -26.69 -8.52
CA PHE A 37 -20.68 -27.83 -9.40
C PHE A 37 -19.38 -27.63 -10.19
N ARG A 38 -18.67 -28.73 -10.43
CA ARG A 38 -17.41 -28.67 -11.17
C ARG A 38 -17.59 -28.10 -12.57
N ASP A 39 -16.65 -27.26 -12.99
CA ASP A 39 -16.63 -26.60 -14.30
C ASP A 39 -16.53 -27.58 -15.49
N ASP A 40 -16.04 -28.80 -15.25
CA ASP A 40 -15.85 -29.84 -16.29
C ASP A 40 -17.15 -30.58 -16.65
N LEU A 41 -18.23 -30.35 -15.92
CA LEU A 41 -19.50 -31.03 -16.12
C LEU A 41 -20.34 -30.37 -17.23
N ALA A 42 -21.03 -31.20 -18.00
CA ALA A 42 -22.00 -30.70 -18.97
C ALA A 42 -23.29 -30.25 -18.26
N ASN A 43 -23.94 -29.19 -18.75
CA ASN A 43 -25.20 -28.67 -18.20
C ASN A 43 -26.29 -29.75 -18.03
N ALA A 44 -26.35 -30.73 -18.93
CA ALA A 44 -27.30 -31.85 -18.81
C ALA A 44 -27.01 -32.77 -17.61
N GLU A 45 -25.74 -32.97 -17.28
CA GLU A 45 -25.32 -33.77 -16.13
C GLU A 45 -25.61 -33.04 -14.82
N ILE A 46 -25.33 -31.73 -14.77
CA ILE A 46 -25.69 -30.86 -13.65
C ILE A 46 -27.20 -30.89 -13.44
N GLN A 47 -27.99 -30.67 -14.49
CA GLN A 47 -29.46 -30.69 -14.39
C GLN A 47 -29.96 -32.04 -13.87
N SER A 48 -29.37 -33.16 -14.29
CA SER A 48 -29.71 -34.48 -13.74
C SER A 48 -29.43 -34.60 -12.25
N GLN A 49 -28.37 -33.96 -11.73
CA GLN A 49 -28.10 -33.94 -10.28
C GLN A 49 -29.08 -33.02 -9.54
N ILE A 50 -29.42 -31.86 -10.11
CA ILE A 50 -30.41 -30.94 -9.56
C ILE A 50 -31.78 -31.63 -9.42
N ASP A 51 -32.23 -32.33 -10.46
CA ASP A 51 -33.49 -33.08 -10.45
C ASP A 51 -33.47 -34.19 -9.40
N ALA A 52 -32.34 -34.89 -9.25
CA ALA A 52 -32.15 -35.92 -8.24
C ALA A 52 -32.19 -35.34 -6.81
N ILE A 53 -31.58 -34.17 -6.58
CA ILE A 53 -31.65 -33.47 -5.29
C ILE A 53 -33.10 -33.11 -4.97
N ALA A 54 -33.81 -32.53 -5.95
CA ALA A 54 -35.18 -32.10 -5.76
C ALA A 54 -36.11 -33.27 -5.40
N GLN A 55 -35.92 -34.42 -6.03
CA GLN A 55 -36.70 -35.63 -5.75
C GLN A 55 -36.33 -36.28 -4.41
N ASN A 56 -35.04 -36.43 -4.11
CA ASN A 56 -34.58 -37.16 -2.93
C ASN A 56 -34.78 -36.38 -1.63
N TYR A 57 -34.59 -35.06 -1.68
CA TYR A 57 -34.60 -34.20 -0.50
C TYR A 57 -35.82 -33.27 -0.43
N HIS A 58 -36.69 -33.28 -1.45
CA HIS A 58 -37.93 -32.47 -1.50
C HIS A 58 -37.67 -30.96 -1.41
N VAL A 59 -36.55 -30.53 -1.97
CA VAL A 59 -36.09 -29.14 -2.02
C VAL A 59 -36.02 -28.65 -3.47
N ARG A 60 -35.76 -27.37 -3.67
CA ARG A 60 -35.65 -26.78 -5.02
C ARG A 60 -34.32 -26.04 -5.15
N PRO A 61 -33.26 -26.71 -5.62
CA PRO A 61 -32.04 -26.01 -5.98
C PRO A 61 -32.31 -25.05 -7.14
N GLN A 62 -31.75 -23.85 -7.05
CA GLN A 62 -31.88 -22.79 -8.05
C GLN A 62 -30.51 -22.15 -8.28
N LEU A 63 -30.29 -21.59 -9.46
CA LEU A 63 -29.13 -20.73 -9.69
C LEU A 63 -29.19 -19.55 -8.71
N ASN A 64 -28.03 -19.09 -8.23
CA ASN A 64 -28.01 -17.97 -7.31
C ASN A 64 -28.44 -16.66 -7.99
N SER A 65 -27.87 -16.39 -9.17
CA SER A 65 -28.22 -15.26 -10.03
C SER A 65 -28.12 -15.65 -11.51
N GLN A 66 -28.38 -14.70 -12.40
CA GLN A 66 -28.16 -14.89 -13.84
C GLN A 66 -26.70 -15.13 -14.22
N PHE A 67 -25.74 -14.72 -13.38
CA PHE A 67 -24.31 -14.90 -13.64
C PHE A 67 -23.81 -16.29 -13.23
N SER A 68 -24.54 -16.99 -12.37
CA SER A 68 -24.18 -18.32 -11.85
C SER A 68 -24.16 -19.41 -12.92
N GLN A 69 -24.72 -19.16 -14.11
CA GLN A 69 -24.73 -20.16 -15.19
C GLN A 69 -23.34 -20.54 -15.66
N LEU A 70 -22.39 -19.60 -15.63
CA LEU A 70 -21.01 -19.86 -16.05
C LEU A 70 -20.20 -20.59 -14.98
N GLU A 71 -20.57 -20.42 -13.71
CA GLU A 71 -19.86 -20.97 -12.55
C GLU A 71 -20.58 -22.17 -11.94
N HIS A 72 -21.69 -22.59 -12.55
CA HIS A 72 -22.53 -23.66 -12.07
C HIS A 72 -22.86 -23.57 -10.56
N LEU A 73 -23.08 -22.35 -10.07
CA LEU A 73 -23.33 -22.07 -8.66
C LEU A 73 -24.83 -22.13 -8.36
N TYR A 74 -25.24 -23.14 -7.59
CA TYR A 74 -26.62 -23.31 -7.17
C TYR A 74 -26.75 -23.10 -5.67
N THR A 75 -27.96 -22.75 -5.25
CA THR A 75 -28.33 -22.61 -3.85
C THR A 75 -29.61 -23.37 -3.58
N VAL A 76 -29.77 -23.81 -2.33
CA VAL A 76 -30.98 -24.50 -1.90
C VAL A 76 -31.30 -24.15 -0.45
N GLU A 77 -32.57 -23.87 -0.14
CA GLU A 77 -33.02 -23.67 1.23
C GLU A 77 -32.78 -24.93 2.06
N GLY A 78 -32.19 -24.78 3.24
CA GLY A 78 -31.80 -25.92 4.04
C GLY A 78 -31.12 -25.59 5.35
N ASP A 79 -31.31 -26.48 6.31
CA ASP A 79 -30.65 -26.42 7.62
C ASP A 79 -29.39 -27.31 7.66
N LYS A 80 -28.80 -27.39 8.85
CA LYS A 80 -27.62 -28.24 9.11
C LYS A 80 -27.87 -29.74 8.83
N SER A 81 -29.10 -30.21 9.03
CA SER A 81 -29.44 -31.62 8.75
C SER A 81 -29.37 -31.90 7.26
N LEU A 82 -29.97 -31.04 6.44
CA LEU A 82 -29.88 -31.17 4.98
C LEU A 82 -28.44 -31.06 4.49
N LEU A 83 -27.67 -30.09 5.00
CA LEU A 83 -26.25 -29.94 4.66
C LEU A 83 -25.45 -31.22 4.92
N ASP A 84 -25.62 -31.82 6.09
CA ASP A 84 -24.93 -33.06 6.46
C ASP A 84 -25.35 -34.24 5.57
N GLN A 85 -26.60 -34.28 5.12
CA GLN A 85 -27.09 -35.29 4.18
C GLN A 85 -26.49 -35.10 2.79
N LEU A 86 -26.49 -33.86 2.27
CA LEU A 86 -25.92 -33.53 0.96
C LEU A 86 -24.42 -33.83 0.92
N LYS A 87 -23.67 -33.47 1.98
CA LYS A 87 -22.23 -33.77 2.11
C LYS A 87 -21.90 -35.28 2.13
N LYS A 88 -22.83 -36.11 2.63
CA LYS A 88 -22.67 -37.58 2.69
C LYS A 88 -23.15 -38.28 1.42
N SER A 89 -23.86 -37.57 0.54
CA SER A 89 -24.36 -38.12 -0.72
C SER A 89 -23.24 -38.33 -1.74
N ASN A 90 -23.59 -38.88 -2.90
CA ASN A 90 -22.68 -39.00 -4.05
C ASN A 90 -22.39 -37.65 -4.74
N LEU A 91 -23.07 -36.56 -4.36
CA LEU A 91 -22.89 -35.22 -4.95
C LEU A 91 -21.47 -34.70 -4.86
N LYS A 92 -20.70 -35.13 -3.84
CA LYS A 92 -19.28 -34.77 -3.69
C LYS A 92 -18.42 -35.10 -4.92
N ARG A 93 -18.87 -36.00 -5.81
CA ARG A 93 -18.17 -36.33 -7.07
C ARG A 93 -18.42 -35.30 -8.17
N TYR A 94 -19.50 -34.53 -8.06
CA TYR A 94 -19.96 -33.57 -9.05
C TYR A 94 -19.77 -32.12 -8.59
N THR A 95 -19.52 -31.90 -7.30
CA THR A 95 -19.39 -30.56 -6.70
C THR A 95 -17.96 -30.27 -6.27
N GLU A 96 -17.52 -29.03 -6.47
CA GLU A 96 -16.31 -28.48 -5.85
C GLU A 96 -16.56 -28.17 -4.37
N ALA A 97 -17.71 -27.54 -4.08
CA ALA A 97 -18.14 -27.22 -2.73
C ALA A 97 -19.61 -27.59 -2.46
N ILE A 98 -19.84 -28.07 -1.24
CA ILE A 98 -21.16 -28.16 -0.63
C ILE A 98 -21.03 -27.51 0.74
N GLU A 99 -21.48 -26.27 0.90
CA GLU A 99 -21.20 -25.48 2.09
C GLU A 99 -22.36 -24.57 2.49
N PRO A 100 -22.41 -24.11 3.76
CA PRO A 100 -23.42 -23.15 4.17
C PRO A 100 -23.30 -21.84 3.39
N ASP A 101 -24.44 -21.29 2.97
CA ASP A 101 -24.51 -19.93 2.43
C ASP A 101 -24.62 -18.93 3.58
N TYR A 102 -23.47 -18.62 4.19
CA TYR A 102 -23.44 -17.78 5.39
C TYR A 102 -23.98 -16.37 5.10
N ILE A 103 -24.68 -15.80 6.09
CA ILE A 103 -25.19 -14.43 6.02
C ILE A 103 -24.15 -13.48 6.60
N TYR A 104 -23.58 -12.63 5.75
CA TYR A 104 -22.68 -11.55 6.16
C TYR A 104 -23.47 -10.27 6.36
N ARG A 105 -22.98 -9.42 7.27
CA ARG A 105 -23.74 -8.24 7.71
C ARG A 105 -22.84 -7.02 7.88
N ILE A 106 -23.43 -5.86 7.74
CA ILE A 106 -22.90 -4.62 8.31
C ILE A 106 -23.26 -4.55 9.80
N PRO A 107 -22.49 -3.83 10.63
CA PRO A 107 -22.85 -3.61 12.03
C PRO A 107 -24.23 -2.97 12.12
N GLN A 108 -25.10 -3.48 13.00
CA GLN A 108 -26.36 -2.81 13.29
C GLN A 108 -26.07 -1.51 14.05
N GLY A 109 -26.11 -0.39 13.33
CA GLY A 109 -25.95 0.96 13.87
C GLY A 109 -27.29 1.61 14.19
N GLU A 110 -27.25 2.58 15.10
CA GLU A 110 -28.36 3.51 15.31
C GLU A 110 -28.66 4.31 14.04
N THR A 111 -29.87 4.82 13.96
CA THR A 111 -30.33 5.71 12.89
C THR A 111 -29.32 6.84 12.64
N PRO A 112 -28.90 7.09 11.39
CA PRO A 112 -27.97 8.17 11.05
C PRO A 112 -28.45 9.52 11.60
N LYS A 113 -27.63 10.18 12.42
CA LYS A 113 -27.93 11.54 12.91
C LYS A 113 -27.35 12.57 11.94
N ALA A 114 -28.20 13.47 11.48
CA ALA A 114 -27.79 14.54 10.58
C ALA A 114 -26.79 15.48 11.26
N VAL A 115 -25.64 15.68 10.62
CA VAL A 115 -24.60 16.63 11.04
C VAL A 115 -24.74 17.90 10.21
N ARG A 116 -24.75 19.07 10.88
CA ARG A 116 -24.85 20.39 10.23
C ARG A 116 -23.47 21.01 10.02
N SER A 117 -23.32 21.77 8.94
CA SER A 117 -22.13 22.60 8.73
C SER A 117 -22.07 23.70 9.80
N ASN A 118 -21.00 23.70 10.61
CA ASN A 118 -20.80 24.66 11.71
C ASN A 118 -19.48 25.45 11.59
N SER A 119 -18.75 25.34 10.48
CA SER A 119 -17.39 25.87 10.35
C SER A 119 -17.22 26.83 9.17
N GLU A 120 -16.63 28.00 9.42
CA GLU A 120 -16.00 28.81 8.38
C GLU A 120 -14.65 28.18 7.97
N PRO A 121 -14.33 28.08 6.66
CA PRO A 121 -13.15 27.34 6.21
C PRO A 121 -11.86 28.08 6.61
N LYS A 122 -11.05 27.45 7.47
CA LYS A 122 -9.62 27.83 7.59
C LYS A 122 -8.86 27.14 6.45
N LEU A 123 -8.74 27.85 5.33
CA LEU A 123 -8.00 27.38 4.16
C LEU A 123 -6.51 27.23 4.48
N SER A 124 -6.03 25.98 4.56
CA SER A 124 -4.70 25.71 4.02
C SER A 124 -4.81 25.76 2.49
N ALA A 125 -3.79 26.22 1.78
CA ALA A 125 -3.83 26.31 0.30
C ALA A 125 -3.97 24.94 -0.41
N LEU A 126 -3.84 23.83 0.33
CA LEU A 126 -3.96 22.45 -0.17
C LEU A 126 -5.27 21.77 0.24
N ALA A 127 -6.05 22.39 1.13
CA ALA A 127 -7.34 21.86 1.55
C ALA A 127 -8.38 22.06 0.45
N PRO A 128 -9.31 21.09 0.25
CA PRO A 128 -10.44 21.27 -0.64
C PRO A 128 -11.34 22.45 -0.24
N ASN A 129 -12.10 22.98 -1.20
CA ASN A 129 -13.02 24.10 -0.97
C ASN A 129 -14.38 23.68 -0.36
N ASP A 130 -14.53 22.41 0.01
CA ASP A 130 -15.76 21.80 0.51
C ASP A 130 -16.05 22.27 1.97
N PRO A 131 -17.23 22.88 2.25
CA PRO A 131 -17.49 23.58 3.52
C PRO A 131 -17.38 22.75 4.80
N MET A 132 -17.58 21.43 4.72
CA MET A 132 -17.53 20.52 5.86
C MET A 132 -16.20 19.74 5.94
N TYR A 133 -15.23 20.00 5.03
CA TYR A 133 -13.93 19.31 5.02
C TYR A 133 -13.20 19.41 6.36
N SER A 134 -13.26 20.55 7.05
CA SER A 134 -12.62 20.74 8.37
C SER A 134 -13.19 19.83 9.48
N GLN A 135 -14.32 19.16 9.23
CA GLN A 135 -14.90 18.17 10.16
C GLN A 135 -14.40 16.74 9.85
N GLN A 136 -13.78 16.51 8.69
CA GLN A 136 -13.24 15.20 8.28
C GLN A 136 -11.82 14.99 8.82
N TRP A 137 -11.70 14.86 10.14
CA TRP A 137 -10.45 14.56 10.84
C TRP A 137 -9.73 13.34 10.25
N ASN A 138 -10.48 12.39 9.71
CA ASN A 138 -9.99 11.16 9.11
C ASN A 138 -9.08 11.40 7.90
N LEU A 139 -9.41 12.38 7.06
CA LEU A 139 -8.61 12.74 5.88
C LEU A 139 -7.29 13.41 6.28
N HIS A 140 -7.34 14.29 7.28
CA HIS A 140 -6.14 14.87 7.90
C HIS A 140 -5.25 13.79 8.55
N ASN A 141 -5.85 12.82 9.24
CA ASN A 141 -5.11 11.76 9.93
C ASN A 141 -4.35 10.84 8.97
N ILE A 142 -4.86 10.59 7.76
CA ILE A 142 -4.12 9.85 6.72
C ILE A 142 -3.18 10.75 5.92
N GLY A 143 -3.18 12.06 6.18
CA GLY A 143 -2.33 13.06 5.52
C GLY A 143 -2.59 13.14 4.02
N ILE A 144 -3.83 13.11 3.55
CA ILE A 144 -4.16 12.95 2.13
C ILE A 144 -3.75 14.14 1.24
N GLU A 145 -3.67 15.36 1.80
CA GLU A 145 -3.61 16.59 1.02
C GLU A 145 -2.37 16.68 0.13
N SER A 146 -1.22 16.19 0.60
CA SER A 146 -0.01 16.18 -0.24
C SER A 146 -0.08 15.10 -1.33
N GLY A 147 -0.82 14.01 -1.11
CA GLY A 147 -1.10 12.98 -2.11
C GLY A 147 -1.93 13.51 -3.28
N TRP A 148 -2.94 14.35 -3.02
CA TRP A 148 -3.78 14.96 -4.07
C TRP A 148 -3.02 15.88 -5.02
N THR A 149 -1.85 16.39 -4.62
CA THR A 149 -0.98 17.17 -5.52
C THR A 149 -0.36 16.31 -6.62
N GLU A 150 -0.30 14.99 -6.41
CA GLU A 150 0.34 14.04 -7.32
C GLU A 150 -0.71 13.23 -8.13
N THR A 151 -1.74 12.69 -7.46
CA THR A 151 -2.83 11.92 -8.09
C THR A 151 -4.11 11.98 -7.26
N LYS A 152 -5.25 11.77 -7.92
CA LYS A 152 -6.60 11.83 -7.34
C LYS A 152 -7.44 10.58 -7.66
N GLY A 153 -6.80 9.55 -8.21
CA GLY A 153 -7.45 8.26 -8.53
C GLY A 153 -7.97 8.14 -9.96
N ARG A 154 -7.67 9.09 -10.84
CA ARG A 154 -8.16 9.10 -12.22
C ARG A 154 -7.87 7.80 -12.97
N GLY A 155 -8.90 7.28 -13.62
CA GLY A 155 -8.79 6.09 -14.48
C GLY A 155 -8.81 4.76 -13.72
N VAL A 156 -8.95 4.80 -12.40
CA VAL A 156 -9.10 3.62 -11.56
C VAL A 156 -10.57 3.41 -11.23
N THR A 157 -11.04 2.16 -11.31
CA THR A 157 -12.41 1.79 -10.93
C THR A 157 -12.42 1.07 -9.60
N VAL A 158 -13.19 1.56 -8.64
CA VAL A 158 -13.38 0.92 -7.32
C VAL A 158 -14.78 0.34 -7.23
N ALA A 159 -14.86 -0.98 -7.11
CA ALA A 159 -16.11 -1.68 -6.85
C ALA A 159 -16.46 -1.62 -5.36
N VAL A 160 -17.67 -1.14 -5.08
CA VAL A 160 -18.22 -1.06 -3.73
C VAL A 160 -19.29 -2.15 -3.62
N ILE A 161 -18.91 -3.26 -2.97
CA ILE A 161 -19.79 -4.41 -2.76
C ILE A 161 -20.45 -4.25 -1.38
N ASP A 162 -21.69 -3.77 -1.37
CA ASP A 162 -22.36 -3.26 -0.16
C ASP A 162 -23.91 -3.27 -0.31
N THR A 163 -24.63 -2.34 0.34
CA THR A 163 -26.09 -2.15 0.25
C THR A 163 -26.56 -1.45 -1.04
N GLY A 164 -25.65 -1.24 -1.99
CA GLY A 164 -25.87 -0.38 -3.17
C GLY A 164 -25.22 0.99 -2.99
N VAL A 165 -25.26 1.82 -4.04
CA VAL A 165 -24.76 3.21 -3.97
C VAL A 165 -25.73 4.12 -4.70
N SER A 166 -26.21 5.14 -4.00
CA SER A 166 -27.09 6.17 -4.57
C SER A 166 -26.33 7.44 -4.86
N LYS A 167 -26.64 8.08 -5.99
CA LYS A 167 -26.01 9.34 -6.39
C LYS A 167 -26.62 10.52 -5.62
N VAL A 168 -26.24 10.66 -4.36
CA VAL A 168 -26.63 11.81 -3.51
C VAL A 168 -26.01 13.11 -4.06
N PRO A 169 -26.49 14.31 -3.66
CA PRO A 169 -26.01 15.58 -4.22
C PRO A 169 -24.49 15.78 -4.21
N ASP A 170 -23.79 15.19 -3.24
CA ASP A 170 -22.33 15.31 -3.12
C ASP A 170 -21.56 14.16 -3.82
N LEU A 171 -22.26 13.30 -4.54
CA LEU A 171 -21.73 12.30 -5.47
C LEU A 171 -22.10 12.60 -6.93
N GLU A 172 -22.76 13.74 -7.20
CA GLU A 172 -23.19 14.14 -8.55
C GLU A 172 -22.04 14.18 -9.57
N GLN A 173 -20.86 14.64 -9.15
CA GLN A 173 -19.68 14.74 -10.01
C GLN A 173 -18.85 13.45 -10.04
N THR A 174 -19.15 12.49 -9.18
CA THR A 174 -18.50 11.18 -9.16
C THR A 174 -18.95 10.37 -10.37
N ASN A 175 -18.00 9.74 -11.06
CA ASN A 175 -18.30 8.88 -12.20
C ASN A 175 -18.71 7.49 -11.73
N PHE A 176 -19.88 7.03 -12.14
CA PHE A 176 -20.38 5.70 -11.82
C PHE A 176 -20.31 4.87 -13.10
N VAL A 177 -19.67 3.70 -13.02
CA VAL A 177 -19.75 2.70 -14.09
C VAL A 177 -20.94 1.77 -13.84
N THR A 178 -21.24 0.90 -14.81
CA THR A 178 -22.32 -0.08 -14.69
C THR A 178 -22.14 -0.92 -13.43
N GLY A 179 -23.18 -0.92 -12.59
CA GLY A 179 -23.30 -1.75 -11.41
C GLY A 179 -24.33 -2.86 -11.59
N TYR A 180 -24.57 -3.60 -10.51
CA TYR A 180 -25.59 -4.66 -10.48
C TYR A 180 -26.11 -4.88 -9.05
N ASP A 181 -27.38 -5.24 -8.95
CA ASP A 181 -28.05 -5.65 -7.72
C ASP A 181 -28.29 -7.15 -7.71
N PHE A 182 -27.45 -7.86 -6.95
CA PHE A 182 -27.52 -9.31 -6.75
C PHE A 182 -28.63 -9.70 -5.76
N VAL A 183 -29.17 -8.76 -4.97
CA VAL A 183 -30.26 -9.04 -4.03
C VAL A 183 -31.58 -9.18 -4.78
N ASN A 184 -31.80 -8.37 -5.82
CA ASN A 184 -33.05 -8.32 -6.58
C ASN A 184 -32.89 -8.73 -8.06
N ASP A 185 -31.72 -9.22 -8.47
CA ASP A 185 -31.36 -9.55 -9.86
C ASP A 185 -31.70 -8.42 -10.84
N SER A 186 -31.16 -7.22 -10.59
CA SER A 186 -31.47 -6.03 -11.39
C SER A 186 -30.24 -5.19 -11.75
N ASP A 187 -30.30 -4.47 -12.86
CA ASP A 187 -29.24 -3.52 -13.23
C ASP A 187 -29.25 -2.22 -12.39
N ASN A 188 -30.19 -2.09 -11.44
CA ASN A 188 -30.28 -0.93 -10.54
C ASN A 188 -29.67 -1.24 -9.16
N ALA A 189 -28.40 -0.87 -8.97
CA ALA A 189 -27.67 -1.03 -7.71
C ALA A 189 -27.81 0.17 -6.75
N GLU A 190 -28.95 0.87 -6.78
CA GLU A 190 -29.24 1.96 -5.86
C GLU A 190 -29.29 1.50 -4.41
N ASP A 191 -28.85 2.38 -3.52
CA ASP A 191 -28.81 2.13 -2.08
C ASP A 191 -30.17 2.45 -1.44
N ASP A 192 -30.63 1.54 -0.58
CA ASP A 192 -31.85 1.64 0.21
C ASP A 192 -31.58 1.56 1.72
N ASN A 193 -30.30 1.60 2.13
CA ASN A 193 -29.86 1.57 3.52
C ASN A 193 -29.02 2.79 3.92
N GLY A 194 -28.15 3.28 3.02
CA GLY A 194 -27.22 4.39 3.27
C GLY A 194 -25.82 3.93 3.68
N HIS A 195 -25.58 2.65 3.96
CA HIS A 195 -24.24 2.18 4.30
C HIS A 195 -23.31 2.22 3.07
N GLY A 196 -23.71 1.61 1.95
CA GLY A 196 -22.90 1.58 0.74
C GLY A 196 -22.65 2.96 0.14
N THR A 197 -23.62 3.88 0.20
CA THR A 197 -23.42 5.28 -0.23
C THR A 197 -22.38 6.00 0.63
N HIS A 198 -22.37 5.77 1.95
CA HIS A 198 -21.38 6.35 2.85
C HIS A 198 -19.97 5.81 2.58
N VAL A 199 -19.86 4.50 2.35
CA VAL A 199 -18.62 3.82 1.97
C VAL A 199 -18.07 4.35 0.64
N ALA A 200 -18.92 4.47 -0.38
CA ALA A 200 -18.56 5.03 -1.68
C ALA A 200 -18.12 6.49 -1.57
N GLY A 201 -18.80 7.29 -0.75
CA GLY A 201 -18.41 8.66 -0.43
C GLY A 201 -17.01 8.76 0.17
N THR A 202 -16.68 7.88 1.12
CA THR A 202 -15.33 7.83 1.69
C THR A 202 -14.25 7.59 0.63
N ILE A 203 -14.55 6.79 -0.38
CA ILE A 203 -13.64 6.53 -1.50
C ILE A 203 -13.61 7.73 -2.46
N ALA A 204 -14.76 8.18 -2.97
CA ALA A 204 -14.82 9.10 -4.11
C ALA A 204 -15.95 10.15 -4.03
N GLN A 205 -16.23 10.71 -2.85
CA GLN A 205 -17.07 11.91 -2.72
C GLN A 205 -16.60 13.00 -3.71
N SER A 206 -17.55 13.71 -4.33
CA SER A 206 -17.22 14.89 -5.12
C SER A 206 -16.42 15.85 -4.25
N THR A 207 -15.29 16.35 -4.75
CA THR A 207 -14.37 17.19 -3.97
C THR A 207 -14.00 18.42 -4.78
N ASN A 208 -13.80 19.55 -4.10
CA ASN A 208 -13.63 20.88 -4.70
C ASN A 208 -14.88 21.42 -5.42
N ASN A 209 -16.07 21.03 -4.97
CA ASN A 209 -17.36 21.45 -5.58
C ASN A 209 -18.05 22.59 -4.81
N ASN A 210 -17.44 23.12 -3.74
CA ASN A 210 -18.00 24.09 -2.78
C ASN A 210 -19.26 23.58 -2.06
N PHE A 211 -19.41 22.27 -1.91
CA PHE A 211 -20.53 21.62 -1.27
C PHE A 211 -20.04 20.49 -0.37
N GLY A 212 -20.79 20.19 0.70
CA GLY A 212 -20.55 19.02 1.54
C GLY A 212 -19.10 18.79 1.99
N VAL A 213 -18.60 17.59 1.69
CA VAL A 213 -17.37 16.97 2.22
C VAL A 213 -16.50 16.43 1.06
N ALA A 214 -15.36 15.82 1.36
CA ALA A 214 -14.40 15.31 0.37
C ALA A 214 -14.21 13.78 0.43
N GLY A 215 -13.72 13.21 -0.67
CA GLY A 215 -13.41 11.78 -0.86
C GLY A 215 -11.92 11.57 -1.14
N ILE A 216 -11.40 10.38 -0.90
CA ILE A 216 -9.95 10.10 -0.97
C ILE A 216 -9.43 10.07 -2.41
N ALA A 217 -10.08 9.30 -3.27
CA ALA A 217 -9.79 9.13 -4.68
C ALA A 217 -10.94 9.74 -5.50
N TYR A 218 -11.18 11.04 -5.33
CA TYR A 218 -12.35 11.75 -5.89
C TYR A 218 -12.38 11.86 -7.43
N GLU A 219 -11.35 11.42 -8.15
CA GLU A 219 -11.39 11.26 -9.62
C GLU A 219 -11.49 9.79 -10.06
N ALA A 220 -11.60 8.83 -9.13
CA ALA A 220 -11.85 7.42 -9.43
C ALA A 220 -13.31 7.19 -9.85
N ASN A 221 -13.54 6.08 -10.56
CA ASN A 221 -14.88 5.62 -10.87
C ASN A 221 -15.40 4.70 -9.76
N ILE A 222 -16.70 4.74 -9.48
CA ILE A 222 -17.37 3.81 -8.57
C ILE A 222 -18.17 2.79 -9.38
N MET A 223 -17.99 1.51 -9.07
CA MET A 223 -18.84 0.41 -9.55
C MET A 223 -19.74 -0.05 -8.40
N PRO A 224 -21.04 0.30 -8.41
CA PRO A 224 -21.94 -0.06 -7.33
C PRO A 224 -22.41 -1.51 -7.46
N LEU A 225 -22.14 -2.35 -6.47
CA LEU A 225 -22.58 -3.74 -6.45
C LEU A 225 -23.38 -3.99 -5.17
N LYS A 226 -24.69 -4.15 -5.32
CA LYS A 226 -25.59 -4.39 -4.18
C LYS A 226 -25.67 -5.88 -3.91
N VAL A 227 -25.18 -6.28 -2.74
CA VAL A 227 -25.24 -7.67 -2.22
C VAL A 227 -25.89 -7.73 -0.85
N LEU A 228 -26.10 -6.57 -0.22
CA LEU A 228 -26.77 -6.46 1.06
C LEU A 228 -28.16 -5.84 0.86
N SER A 229 -29.16 -6.47 1.49
CA SER A 229 -30.53 -5.95 1.55
C SER A 229 -30.62 -4.63 2.32
N SER A 230 -31.80 -4.00 2.32
CA SER A 230 -32.10 -2.80 3.13
C SER A 230 -31.90 -3.00 4.64
N PHE A 231 -31.86 -4.25 5.12
CA PHE A 231 -31.54 -4.61 6.51
C PHE A 231 -30.04 -4.84 6.76
N GLY A 232 -29.19 -4.66 5.75
CA GLY A 232 -27.74 -4.76 5.86
C GLY A 232 -27.20 -6.19 5.93
N GLY A 233 -27.98 -7.19 5.52
CA GLY A 233 -27.55 -8.59 5.43
C GLY A 233 -27.58 -9.09 3.99
N GLY A 234 -26.62 -9.94 3.63
CA GLY A 234 -26.48 -10.58 2.32
C GLY A 234 -25.81 -11.93 2.41
N THR A 235 -25.90 -12.70 1.34
CA THR A 235 -25.42 -14.09 1.30
C THR A 235 -23.99 -14.17 0.77
N VAL A 236 -23.28 -15.23 1.15
CA VAL A 236 -21.92 -15.48 0.65
C VAL A 236 -21.94 -15.74 -0.85
N ALA A 237 -22.97 -16.43 -1.37
CA ALA A 237 -23.13 -16.65 -2.79
C ALA A 237 -23.19 -15.32 -3.57
N ASP A 238 -24.03 -14.36 -3.14
CA ASP A 238 -24.14 -13.05 -3.80
C ASP A 238 -22.83 -12.26 -3.75
N ILE A 239 -22.13 -12.32 -2.61
CA ILE A 239 -20.85 -11.63 -2.43
C ILE A 239 -19.78 -12.23 -3.35
N ALA A 240 -19.69 -13.56 -3.43
CA ALA A 240 -18.71 -14.25 -4.28
C ALA A 240 -18.94 -13.92 -5.76
N GLU A 241 -20.18 -13.94 -6.22
CA GLU A 241 -20.52 -13.55 -7.60
C GLU A 241 -20.22 -12.09 -7.88
N ALA A 242 -20.54 -11.17 -6.95
CA ALA A 242 -20.22 -9.76 -7.11
C ALA A 242 -18.72 -9.49 -7.21
N ILE A 243 -17.89 -10.23 -6.48
CA ILE A 243 -16.42 -10.13 -6.57
C ILE A 243 -15.94 -10.53 -7.96
N ARG A 244 -16.47 -11.62 -8.52
CA ARG A 244 -16.11 -12.08 -9.87
C ARG A 244 -16.64 -11.13 -10.95
N PHE A 245 -17.88 -10.67 -10.83
CA PHE A 245 -18.45 -9.65 -11.68
C PHE A 245 -17.58 -8.38 -11.71
N ALA A 246 -17.13 -7.91 -10.54
CA ALA A 246 -16.25 -6.74 -10.46
C ALA A 246 -14.94 -6.97 -11.23
N ALA A 247 -14.30 -8.12 -11.03
CA ALA A 247 -13.06 -8.46 -11.71
C ALA A 247 -13.23 -8.58 -13.23
N ASP A 248 -14.34 -9.12 -13.70
CA ASP A 248 -14.67 -9.27 -15.12
C ASP A 248 -14.98 -7.93 -15.78
N ASN A 249 -15.64 -7.03 -15.04
CA ASN A 249 -16.02 -5.69 -15.46
C ASN A 249 -14.95 -4.62 -15.16
N LYS A 250 -13.68 -5.03 -15.02
CA LYS A 250 -12.51 -4.15 -14.93
C LYS A 250 -12.51 -3.24 -13.69
N ALA A 251 -12.98 -3.74 -12.55
CA ALA A 251 -12.63 -3.14 -11.28
C ALA A 251 -11.12 -3.28 -11.02
N ASP A 252 -10.51 -2.23 -10.50
CA ASP A 252 -9.11 -2.22 -10.11
C ASP A 252 -8.93 -2.51 -8.62
N VAL A 253 -9.93 -2.13 -7.83
CA VAL A 253 -10.00 -2.29 -6.38
C VAL A 253 -11.43 -2.72 -6.03
N ILE A 254 -11.58 -3.67 -5.12
CA ILE A 254 -12.86 -4.10 -4.53
C ILE A 254 -12.83 -3.73 -3.05
N ASN A 255 -13.88 -3.06 -2.58
CA ASN A 255 -14.09 -2.77 -1.16
C ASN A 255 -15.26 -3.60 -0.62
N LEU A 256 -14.98 -4.38 0.43
CA LEU A 256 -15.91 -5.21 1.18
C LEU A 256 -16.05 -4.66 2.61
N SER A 257 -16.96 -3.69 2.79
CA SER A 257 -17.25 -3.09 4.10
C SER A 257 -18.26 -3.91 4.91
N LEU A 258 -18.16 -5.22 4.79
CA LEU A 258 -19.05 -6.23 5.35
C LEU A 258 -18.24 -7.39 5.91
N GLY A 259 -18.86 -8.22 6.73
CA GLY A 259 -18.23 -9.44 7.19
C GLY A 259 -19.16 -10.35 7.97
N GLY A 260 -18.66 -11.52 8.31
CA GLY A 260 -19.40 -12.51 9.06
C GLY A 260 -18.54 -13.66 9.56
N GLY A 261 -19.19 -14.54 10.30
CA GLY A 261 -18.61 -15.81 10.70
C GLY A 261 -18.76 -16.86 9.59
N GLY A 262 -17.92 -17.88 9.63
CA GLY A 262 -17.94 -18.99 8.69
C GLY A 262 -16.98 -18.81 7.53
N GLU A 263 -16.09 -19.78 7.38
CA GLU A 263 -15.22 -19.91 6.21
C GLU A 263 -16.02 -20.56 5.07
N SER A 264 -15.82 -20.04 3.85
CA SER A 264 -16.42 -20.47 2.61
C SER A 264 -15.33 -20.59 1.57
N SER A 265 -15.24 -21.77 0.95
CA SER A 265 -14.32 -22.02 -0.15
C SER A 265 -14.71 -21.21 -1.38
N VAL A 266 -16.01 -21.09 -1.67
CA VAL A 266 -16.53 -20.33 -2.81
C VAL A 266 -16.13 -18.85 -2.73
N LEU A 267 -16.25 -18.24 -1.55
CA LEU A 267 -15.84 -16.84 -1.34
C LEU A 267 -14.33 -16.65 -1.44
N LYS A 268 -13.56 -17.57 -0.86
CA LYS A 268 -12.09 -17.56 -0.95
C LYS A 268 -11.65 -17.63 -2.41
N ASP A 269 -12.25 -18.52 -3.19
CA ASP A 269 -11.88 -18.73 -4.59
C ASP A 269 -12.30 -17.56 -5.48
N ALA A 270 -13.40 -16.86 -5.14
CA ALA A 270 -13.76 -15.58 -5.77
C ALA A 270 -12.72 -14.48 -5.50
N ILE A 271 -12.21 -14.38 -4.26
CA ILE A 271 -11.14 -13.43 -3.90
C ILE A 271 -9.84 -13.76 -4.64
N ASP A 272 -9.47 -15.04 -4.67
CA ASP A 272 -8.29 -15.51 -5.40
C ASP A 272 -8.41 -15.25 -6.92
N TYR A 273 -9.61 -15.41 -7.48
CA TYR A 273 -9.90 -15.08 -8.88
C TYR A 273 -9.72 -13.58 -9.17
N ALA A 274 -10.26 -12.71 -8.31
CA ALA A 274 -10.12 -11.26 -8.45
C ALA A 274 -8.64 -10.85 -8.33
N HIS A 275 -7.91 -11.38 -7.34
CA HIS A 275 -6.48 -11.15 -7.19
C HIS A 275 -5.68 -11.59 -8.42
N GLY A 276 -5.96 -12.79 -8.95
CA GLY A 276 -5.35 -13.31 -10.18
C GLY A 276 -5.62 -12.47 -11.44
N LYS A 277 -6.66 -11.61 -11.41
CA LYS A 277 -6.95 -10.62 -12.45
C LYS A 277 -6.31 -9.24 -12.19
N GLY A 278 -5.48 -9.10 -11.16
CA GLY A 278 -4.83 -7.86 -10.81
C GLY A 278 -5.71 -6.89 -10.01
N VAL A 279 -6.78 -7.40 -9.39
CA VAL A 279 -7.70 -6.60 -8.57
C VAL A 279 -7.27 -6.62 -7.11
N VAL A 280 -7.22 -5.45 -6.47
CA VAL A 280 -6.92 -5.34 -5.03
C VAL A 280 -8.20 -5.53 -4.24
N VAL A 281 -8.26 -6.52 -3.34
CA VAL A 281 -9.43 -6.74 -2.47
C VAL A 281 -9.15 -6.18 -1.09
N VAL A 282 -10.02 -5.30 -0.59
CA VAL A 282 -9.92 -4.67 0.73
C VAL A 282 -11.17 -4.99 1.54
N ALA A 283 -10.99 -5.45 2.79
CA ALA A 283 -12.11 -5.89 3.61
C ALA A 283 -12.01 -5.42 5.08
N ALA A 284 -13.17 -5.18 5.68
CA ALA A 284 -13.30 -4.75 7.07
C ALA A 284 -12.95 -5.90 8.04
N ALA A 285 -12.11 -5.64 9.05
CA ALA A 285 -11.67 -6.67 9.99
C ALA A 285 -12.77 -7.18 10.95
N GLY A 286 -13.88 -6.46 11.10
CA GLY A 286 -14.98 -6.79 12.00
C GLY A 286 -15.07 -5.92 13.26
N ASN A 287 -16.19 -5.97 13.96
CA ASN A 287 -16.59 -4.99 14.99
C ASN A 287 -16.96 -5.62 16.35
N SER A 288 -16.33 -6.75 16.70
CA SER A 288 -16.59 -7.50 17.94
C SER A 288 -15.48 -7.38 19.00
N SER A 289 -14.49 -6.51 18.77
CA SER A 289 -13.27 -6.41 19.60
C SER A 289 -12.56 -7.75 19.78
N SER A 290 -12.63 -8.62 18.76
CA SER A 290 -12.04 -9.95 18.80
C SER A 290 -10.56 -9.90 18.39
N ASN A 291 -9.77 -10.87 18.87
CA ASN A 291 -8.33 -11.00 18.55
C ASN A 291 -8.11 -11.80 17.24
N ALA A 292 -9.01 -11.65 16.26
CA ALA A 292 -8.81 -12.10 14.90
C ALA A 292 -9.71 -11.29 13.95
N ALA A 293 -9.28 -11.11 12.70
CA ALA A 293 -10.17 -10.59 11.66
C ALA A 293 -11.30 -11.59 11.35
N ASP A 294 -12.48 -11.07 11.04
CA ASP A 294 -13.61 -11.85 10.50
C ASP A 294 -13.40 -12.14 9.00
N TYR A 295 -14.25 -13.00 8.42
CA TYR A 295 -14.26 -13.21 6.98
C TYR A 295 -15.14 -12.12 6.31
N PRO A 296 -14.77 -11.62 5.12
CA PRO A 296 -13.71 -12.10 4.23
C PRO A 296 -12.30 -11.55 4.53
N ALA A 297 -12.14 -10.60 5.44
CA ALA A 297 -10.86 -9.96 5.70
C ALA A 297 -9.73 -10.93 6.08
N ARG A 298 -10.07 -12.06 6.71
CA ARG A 298 -9.09 -13.08 7.09
C ARG A 298 -8.55 -13.92 5.92
N TYR A 299 -9.18 -13.90 4.74
CA TYR A 299 -8.70 -14.69 3.61
C TYR A 299 -7.36 -14.16 3.10
N PRO A 300 -6.48 -15.04 2.58
CA PRO A 300 -5.37 -14.60 1.74
C PRO A 300 -5.86 -13.69 0.61
N HIS A 301 -5.01 -12.76 0.17
CA HIS A 301 -5.30 -11.79 -0.89
C HIS A 301 -6.41 -10.75 -0.59
N ALA A 302 -7.11 -10.85 0.56
CA ALA A 302 -7.90 -9.77 1.10
C ALA A 302 -7.06 -8.94 2.08
N ILE A 303 -7.02 -7.62 1.88
CA ILE A 303 -6.35 -6.70 2.79
C ILE A 303 -7.27 -6.41 3.97
N ALA A 304 -6.93 -6.92 5.14
CA ALA A 304 -7.74 -6.75 6.35
C ALA A 304 -7.48 -5.41 7.04
N VAL A 305 -8.54 -4.64 7.25
CA VAL A 305 -8.46 -3.28 7.77
C VAL A 305 -9.09 -3.14 9.15
N ALA A 306 -8.26 -2.84 10.15
CA ALA A 306 -8.69 -2.46 11.50
C ALA A 306 -9.06 -0.97 11.59
N ALA A 307 -9.92 -0.62 12.55
CA ALA A 307 -10.45 0.73 12.73
C ALA A 307 -9.71 1.52 13.81
N LEU A 308 -9.39 2.77 13.49
CA LEU A 308 -8.86 3.78 14.39
C LEU A 308 -9.91 4.82 14.76
N ASP A 309 -9.90 5.30 15.99
CA ASP A 309 -10.66 6.48 16.40
C ASP A 309 -9.95 7.80 16.03
N ALA A 310 -10.58 8.93 16.38
CA ALA A 310 -10.05 10.27 16.08
C ALA A 310 -8.71 10.58 16.76
N SER A 311 -8.39 9.91 17.88
CA SER A 311 -7.09 10.03 18.55
C SER A 311 -5.99 9.19 17.89
N GLY A 312 -6.37 8.38 16.89
CA GLY A 312 -5.47 7.47 16.19
C GLY A 312 -5.26 6.15 16.93
N GLU A 313 -5.98 5.88 18.00
CA GLU A 313 -5.90 4.63 18.76
C GLU A 313 -6.90 3.61 18.21
N LYS A 314 -6.70 2.31 18.53
CA LYS A 314 -7.63 1.27 18.08
C LYS A 314 -9.03 1.59 18.60
N ALA A 315 -10.00 1.65 17.69
CA ALA A 315 -11.38 1.84 18.08
C ALA A 315 -11.84 0.71 19.03
N PRO A 316 -12.67 1.01 20.05
CA PRO A 316 -13.04 0.03 21.08
C PRO A 316 -13.67 -1.25 20.51
N TYR A 317 -14.43 -1.12 19.43
CA TYR A 317 -15.12 -2.21 18.75
C TYR A 317 -14.26 -2.97 17.72
N SER A 318 -13.13 -2.41 17.27
CA SER A 318 -12.36 -3.00 16.16
C SER A 318 -11.80 -4.36 16.55
N ASN A 319 -12.04 -5.36 15.70
CA ASN A 319 -11.25 -6.58 15.72
C ASN A 319 -9.77 -6.24 15.43
N PHE A 320 -8.87 -7.07 15.94
CA PHE A 320 -7.42 -6.90 15.89
C PHE A 320 -6.74 -8.27 15.85
N GLY A 321 -5.41 -8.31 15.83
CA GLY A 321 -4.69 -9.56 16.02
C GLY A 321 -4.51 -10.34 14.73
N ALA A 322 -4.80 -11.64 14.78
CA ALA A 322 -4.52 -12.54 13.67
C ALA A 322 -5.30 -12.15 12.40
N GLY A 323 -4.59 -12.01 11.29
CA GLY A 323 -5.18 -11.68 9.99
C GLY A 323 -5.43 -10.20 9.76
N VAL A 324 -4.99 -9.27 10.63
CA VAL A 324 -5.04 -7.82 10.37
C VAL A 324 -3.78 -7.35 9.67
N ASP A 325 -3.93 -6.63 8.55
CA ASP A 325 -2.82 -6.15 7.72
C ASP A 325 -2.43 -4.70 7.98
N ILE A 326 -3.41 -3.83 8.23
CA ILE A 326 -3.23 -2.38 8.38
C ILE A 326 -4.40 -1.77 9.17
N ALA A 327 -4.18 -0.62 9.81
CA ALA A 327 -5.25 0.14 10.46
C ALA A 327 -5.50 1.49 9.78
N ALA A 328 -6.77 1.88 9.69
CA ALA A 328 -7.21 3.13 9.07
C ALA A 328 -8.34 3.79 9.88
N PRO A 329 -8.66 5.08 9.65
CA PRO A 329 -9.75 5.76 10.36
C PRO A 329 -11.10 5.05 10.20
N GLY A 330 -11.65 4.52 11.28
CA GLY A 330 -13.00 3.97 11.34
C GLY A 330 -13.94 4.74 12.27
N GLY A 331 -13.41 5.64 13.10
CA GLY A 331 -14.15 6.54 13.98
C GLY A 331 -14.71 5.92 15.25
N SER A 332 -15.16 6.77 16.17
CA SER A 332 -15.84 6.39 17.40
C SER A 332 -16.79 7.50 17.81
N THR A 333 -18.09 7.22 17.81
CA THR A 333 -19.15 8.16 18.18
C THR A 333 -19.43 8.16 19.69
N ALA A 334 -18.62 7.43 20.48
CA ALA A 334 -18.75 7.37 21.94
C ALA A 334 -18.69 8.74 22.64
N GLN A 335 -18.02 9.72 22.02
CA GLN A 335 -17.92 11.10 22.51
C GLN A 335 -18.72 12.11 21.65
N GLY A 336 -19.58 11.61 20.76
CA GLY A 336 -20.39 12.39 19.82
C GLY A 336 -20.01 12.17 18.34
N GLU A 337 -20.87 12.66 17.45
CA GLU A 337 -20.76 12.46 15.99
C GLU A 337 -19.45 12.99 15.38
N ALA A 338 -18.81 13.97 16.02
CA ALA A 338 -17.53 14.52 15.57
C ALA A 338 -16.38 13.49 15.58
N GLY A 339 -16.50 12.40 16.34
CA GLY A 339 -15.54 11.30 16.34
C GLY A 339 -15.80 10.25 15.26
N GLY A 340 -16.95 10.30 14.57
CA GLY A 340 -17.26 9.40 13.45
C GLY A 340 -16.66 9.86 12.13
N ILE A 341 -16.87 9.07 11.08
CA ILE A 341 -16.49 9.39 9.70
C ILE A 341 -17.69 10.03 9.01
N LEU A 342 -17.55 11.30 8.64
CA LEU A 342 -18.63 12.10 8.08
C LEU A 342 -18.66 12.00 6.56
N GLN A 343 -19.81 11.58 5.99
CA GLN A 343 -20.07 11.60 4.55
C GLN A 343 -21.51 12.00 4.22
N ASN A 344 -21.75 12.46 2.98
CA ASN A 344 -23.12 12.54 2.44
C ASN A 344 -23.60 11.13 2.09
N THR A 345 -24.75 10.74 2.62
CA THR A 345 -25.34 9.43 2.42
C THR A 345 -26.87 9.52 2.44
N LEU A 346 -27.57 8.40 2.57
CA LEU A 346 -29.02 8.31 2.70
C LEU A 346 -29.45 8.07 4.14
N ASN A 347 -30.59 8.65 4.49
CA ASN A 347 -31.35 8.25 5.66
C ASN A 347 -32.23 7.02 5.29
N PRO A 348 -32.03 5.85 5.91
CA PRO A 348 -32.77 4.63 5.55
C PRO A 348 -34.27 4.70 5.80
N GLN A 349 -34.75 5.62 6.66
CA GLN A 349 -36.17 5.75 6.98
C GLN A 349 -36.91 6.65 5.99
N THR A 350 -36.23 7.68 5.46
CA THR A 350 -36.86 8.66 4.56
C THR A 350 -36.42 8.51 3.11
N GLY A 351 -35.29 7.85 2.86
CA GLY A 351 -34.62 7.79 1.55
C GLY A 351 -33.99 9.13 1.14
N GLU A 352 -33.94 10.12 2.02
CA GLU A 352 -33.41 11.44 1.72
C GLU A 352 -31.91 11.53 1.96
N SER A 353 -31.23 12.38 1.17
CA SER A 353 -29.81 12.68 1.38
C SER A 353 -29.56 13.38 2.72
N VAL A 354 -28.53 12.93 3.42
CA VAL A 354 -28.12 13.44 4.73
C VAL A 354 -26.61 13.35 4.90
N PHE A 355 -26.00 14.37 5.51
CA PHE A 355 -24.62 14.25 6.01
C PHE A 355 -24.65 13.55 7.36
N ALA A 356 -24.04 12.36 7.45
CA ALA A 356 -24.05 11.54 8.66
C ALA A 356 -22.66 11.01 9.00
N ALA A 357 -22.39 10.91 10.30
CA ALA A 357 -21.16 10.34 10.82
C ALA A 357 -21.37 8.86 11.19
N PHE A 358 -20.62 7.96 10.57
CA PHE A 358 -20.65 6.52 10.89
C PHE A 358 -19.38 6.09 11.62
N GLN A 359 -19.46 4.95 12.30
CA GLN A 359 -18.30 4.28 12.87
C GLN A 359 -18.26 2.81 12.45
N GLY A 360 -17.07 2.27 12.28
CA GLY A 360 -16.87 0.85 12.01
C GLY A 360 -15.57 0.57 11.28
N THR A 361 -15.13 -0.69 11.31
CA THR A 361 -14.15 -1.19 10.33
C THR A 361 -14.67 -1.08 8.90
N SER A 362 -16.00 -1.05 8.71
CA SER A 362 -16.69 -0.71 7.46
C SER A 362 -16.38 0.70 6.94
N MET A 363 -16.02 1.64 7.83
CA MET A 363 -15.56 2.97 7.44
C MET A 363 -14.02 3.02 7.30
N ALA A 364 -13.29 2.12 7.93
CA ALA A 364 -11.83 2.02 7.79
C ALA A 364 -11.41 1.39 6.45
N ALA A 365 -12.08 0.32 6.02
CA ALA A 365 -11.84 -0.34 4.73
C ALA A 365 -11.85 0.62 3.52
N PRO A 366 -12.84 1.51 3.33
CA PRO A 366 -12.84 2.44 2.20
C PRO A 366 -11.72 3.47 2.24
N HIS A 367 -11.13 3.75 3.41
CA HIS A 367 -9.92 4.56 3.46
C HIS A 367 -8.75 3.87 2.77
N VAL A 368 -8.56 2.57 3.04
CA VAL A 368 -7.51 1.76 2.41
C VAL A 368 -7.82 1.55 0.93
N ALA A 369 -9.09 1.28 0.56
CA ALA A 369 -9.49 1.13 -0.83
C ALA A 369 -9.26 2.42 -1.65
N GLY A 370 -9.59 3.58 -1.08
CA GLY A 370 -9.31 4.89 -1.69
C GLY A 370 -7.81 5.11 -1.89
N VAL A 371 -6.98 4.82 -0.88
CA VAL A 371 -5.51 4.95 -1.03
C VAL A 371 -4.94 3.93 -2.01
N ALA A 372 -5.46 2.69 -2.04
CA ALA A 372 -5.11 1.69 -3.05
C ALA A 372 -5.41 2.21 -4.46
N ALA A 373 -6.55 2.88 -4.64
CA ALA A 373 -6.88 3.50 -5.93
C ALA A 373 -5.89 4.61 -6.32
N LEU A 374 -5.42 5.43 -5.37
CA LEU A 374 -4.36 6.42 -5.63
C LEU A 374 -3.02 5.75 -6.01
N ILE A 375 -2.65 4.66 -5.35
CA ILE A 375 -1.45 3.88 -5.66
C ILE A 375 -1.54 3.29 -7.08
N LYS A 376 -2.70 2.71 -7.45
CA LYS A 376 -2.93 2.19 -8.81
C LYS A 376 -2.89 3.29 -9.86
N ALA A 377 -3.48 4.45 -9.58
CA ALA A 377 -3.42 5.62 -10.46
C ALA A 377 -1.99 6.17 -10.62
N ALA A 378 -1.12 5.99 -9.61
CA ALA A 378 0.31 6.28 -9.69
C ALA A 378 1.10 5.22 -10.50
N GLY A 379 0.43 4.17 -11.00
CA GLY A 379 0.95 3.17 -11.93
C GLY A 379 1.55 1.94 -11.28
N VAL A 380 1.20 1.62 -10.02
CA VAL A 380 1.52 0.30 -9.42
C VAL A 380 0.29 -0.58 -9.64
N THR A 381 0.38 -1.56 -10.54
CA THR A 381 -0.80 -2.29 -11.02
C THR A 381 -1.03 -3.60 -10.28
N GLU A 382 0.03 -4.26 -9.82
CA GLU A 382 -0.04 -5.59 -9.20
C GLU A 382 -0.55 -5.51 -7.74
N PRO A 383 -1.56 -6.29 -7.35
CA PRO A 383 -2.13 -6.24 -6.01
C PRO A 383 -1.14 -6.43 -4.86
N ASP A 384 -0.18 -7.34 -5.00
CA ASP A 384 0.83 -7.61 -3.98
C ASP A 384 1.81 -6.43 -3.81
N GLU A 385 2.11 -5.72 -4.90
CA GLU A 385 2.91 -4.50 -4.84
C GLU A 385 2.12 -3.37 -4.18
N VAL A 386 0.82 -3.25 -4.45
CA VAL A 386 -0.06 -2.28 -3.77
C VAL A 386 -0.08 -2.53 -2.27
N LEU A 387 -0.27 -3.78 -1.84
CA LEU A 387 -0.22 -4.17 -0.42
C LEU A 387 1.15 -3.86 0.19
N THR A 388 2.23 -4.12 -0.54
CA THR A 388 3.59 -3.81 -0.09
C THR A 388 3.78 -2.31 0.12
N VAL A 389 3.32 -1.48 -0.83
CA VAL A 389 3.37 -0.01 -0.72
C VAL A 389 2.58 0.45 0.50
N LEU A 390 1.34 -0.03 0.68
CA LEU A 390 0.48 0.30 1.83
C LEU A 390 1.17 -0.02 3.17
N LYS A 391 1.75 -1.23 3.29
CA LYS A 391 2.43 -1.68 4.51
C LYS A 391 3.72 -0.92 4.79
N GLN A 392 4.50 -0.59 3.75
CA GLN A 392 5.76 0.13 3.90
C GLN A 392 5.56 1.62 4.19
N SER A 393 4.50 2.22 3.65
CA SER A 393 4.19 3.63 3.86
C SER A 393 3.42 3.90 5.16
N ALA A 394 2.84 2.87 5.78
CA ALA A 394 2.11 3.00 7.04
C ALA A 394 3.00 3.59 8.15
N ARG A 395 2.41 4.49 8.96
CA ARG A 395 3.06 5.00 10.16
C ARG A 395 3.09 3.90 11.21
N LYS A 396 4.29 3.36 11.44
CA LYS A 396 4.53 2.29 12.40
C LYS A 396 4.17 2.74 13.81
N VAL A 397 3.61 1.82 14.59
CA VAL A 397 3.37 1.99 16.03
C VAL A 397 4.39 1.13 16.76
N GLU A 398 5.22 1.75 17.58
CA GLU A 398 6.17 1.02 18.41
C GLU A 398 5.42 0.29 19.53
N ALA A 399 5.82 -0.94 19.84
CA ALA A 399 5.24 -1.79 20.89
C ALA A 399 3.75 -2.16 20.70
N ASP A 400 3.41 -2.77 19.56
CA ASP A 400 2.08 -3.36 19.30
C ASP A 400 2.05 -4.89 19.51
N GLU A 401 2.16 -5.32 20.77
CA GLU A 401 2.28 -6.75 21.12
C GLU A 401 1.06 -7.60 20.70
N LEU A 402 -0.13 -6.97 20.61
CA LEU A 402 -1.39 -7.64 20.28
C LEU A 402 -1.80 -7.46 18.82
N ASN A 403 -0.97 -6.82 17.98
CA ASN A 403 -1.27 -6.53 16.58
C ASN A 403 -2.60 -5.78 16.38
N HIS A 404 -2.77 -4.66 17.09
CA HIS A 404 -3.88 -3.74 16.90
C HIS A 404 -3.83 -2.97 15.57
N PHE A 405 -2.63 -2.76 15.02
CA PHE A 405 -2.41 -1.86 13.90
C PHE A 405 -1.93 -2.56 12.62
N GLY A 406 -1.67 -3.87 12.64
CA GLY A 406 -1.06 -4.54 11.49
C GLY A 406 0.33 -3.97 11.21
N ALA A 407 0.56 -3.56 9.95
CA ALA A 407 1.79 -2.86 9.57
C ALA A 407 1.89 -1.42 10.13
N GLY A 408 0.78 -0.83 10.57
CA GLY A 408 0.73 0.52 11.14
C GLY A 408 -0.53 1.29 10.75
N LYS A 409 -0.54 2.58 11.09
CA LYS A 409 -1.62 3.52 10.77
C LYS A 409 -1.47 4.01 9.32
N LEU A 410 -2.53 3.94 8.52
CA LEU A 410 -2.54 4.34 7.11
C LEU A 410 -2.00 5.75 6.89
N ASP A 411 -1.17 5.91 5.86
CA ASP A 411 -0.61 7.20 5.40
C ASP A 411 -0.69 7.28 3.88
N ALA A 412 -1.62 8.10 3.39
CA ALA A 412 -1.92 8.22 1.97
C ALA A 412 -0.82 8.97 1.21
N SER A 413 -0.26 10.03 1.81
CA SER A 413 0.81 10.80 1.18
C SER A 413 2.09 10.00 1.04
N ALA A 414 2.47 9.24 2.06
CA ALA A 414 3.63 8.36 2.00
C ALA A 414 3.42 7.25 0.96
N ALA A 415 2.20 6.67 0.90
CA ALA A 415 1.85 5.65 -0.09
C ALA A 415 2.00 6.15 -1.53
N VAL A 416 1.41 7.30 -1.85
CA VAL A 416 1.49 7.89 -3.20
C VAL A 416 2.93 8.24 -3.57
N LYS A 417 3.70 8.83 -2.64
CA LYS A 417 5.12 9.15 -2.89
C LYS A 417 5.95 7.90 -3.15
N LEU A 418 5.70 6.83 -2.40
CA LEU A 418 6.39 5.56 -2.58
C LEU A 418 6.01 4.89 -3.91
N ALA A 419 4.72 4.92 -4.29
CA ALA A 419 4.23 4.39 -5.57
C ALA A 419 4.82 5.10 -6.81
N LEU A 420 5.20 6.38 -6.65
CA LEU A 420 5.86 7.18 -7.67
C LEU A 420 7.39 7.06 -7.65
N HIS A 421 7.97 6.40 -6.65
CA HIS A 421 9.42 6.32 -6.50
C HIS A 421 10.05 5.57 -7.69
N GLY A 422 11.00 6.21 -8.38
CA GLY A 422 11.69 5.64 -9.53
C GLY A 422 10.98 5.80 -10.88
N LYS A 423 9.77 6.39 -10.93
CA LYS A 423 9.05 6.65 -12.19
C LYS A 423 9.39 8.03 -12.76
N ILE A 424 9.66 8.09 -14.05
CA ILE A 424 9.73 9.36 -14.79
C ILE A 424 8.31 9.77 -15.13
N THR A 425 7.77 10.75 -14.43
CA THR A 425 6.48 11.36 -14.77
C THR A 425 6.67 12.85 -15.06
N PHE A 426 5.74 13.44 -15.83
CA PHE A 426 5.76 14.87 -16.09
C PHE A 426 5.69 15.68 -14.79
N ASN A 427 4.89 15.22 -13.82
CA ASN A 427 4.78 15.82 -12.50
C ASN A 427 6.09 15.69 -11.72
N ASP A 428 6.76 14.53 -11.76
CA ASP A 428 8.07 14.35 -11.13
C ASP A 428 9.14 15.27 -11.74
N PHE A 429 9.16 15.41 -13.07
CA PHE A 429 10.06 16.34 -13.75
C PHE A 429 9.81 17.78 -13.30
N TRP A 430 8.56 18.25 -13.31
CA TRP A 430 8.22 19.61 -12.87
C TRP A 430 8.50 19.86 -11.39
N ARG A 431 8.23 18.88 -10.52
CA ARG A 431 8.58 18.92 -9.11
C ARG A 431 10.09 19.03 -8.92
N TRP A 432 10.88 18.20 -9.60
CA TRP A 432 12.34 18.29 -9.57
C TRP A 432 12.82 19.66 -10.09
N LEU A 433 12.21 20.20 -11.14
CA LEU A 433 12.55 21.49 -11.72
C LEU A 433 12.27 22.65 -10.73
N ARG A 434 11.14 22.59 -10.01
CA ARG A 434 10.80 23.51 -8.91
C ARG A 434 11.79 23.41 -7.76
N ASP A 435 11.99 22.21 -7.23
CA ASP A 435 12.73 21.98 -5.99
C ASP A 435 14.23 22.29 -6.14
N ASN A 436 14.75 22.21 -7.37
CA ASN A 436 16.13 22.59 -7.70
C ASN A 436 16.26 24.04 -8.23
N GLY A 437 15.19 24.85 -8.15
CA GLY A 437 15.23 26.28 -8.47
C GLY A 437 15.27 26.63 -9.96
N TYR A 438 15.12 25.65 -10.85
CA TYR A 438 15.11 25.86 -12.29
C TYR A 438 13.84 26.57 -12.80
N LEU A 439 12.82 26.76 -11.97
CA LEU A 439 11.65 27.58 -12.31
C LEU A 439 11.88 29.08 -12.22
N ASN A 440 13.02 29.52 -11.70
CA ASN A 440 13.33 30.94 -11.60
C ASN A 440 13.61 31.53 -13.00
N PRO A 441 12.84 32.53 -13.47
CA PRO A 441 13.06 33.14 -14.78
C PRO A 441 14.48 33.71 -14.96
N ARG A 442 15.12 34.18 -13.88
CA ARG A 442 16.51 34.68 -13.92
C ARG A 442 17.50 33.60 -14.38
N PHE A 443 17.28 32.34 -13.98
CA PHE A 443 18.12 31.22 -14.41
C PHE A 443 18.12 31.08 -15.94
N TRP A 444 17.00 31.33 -16.61
CA TRP A 444 16.88 31.18 -18.06
C TRP A 444 17.31 32.43 -18.84
N ILE A 445 17.16 33.61 -18.25
CA ILE A 445 17.43 34.89 -18.90
C ILE A 445 18.91 35.29 -18.80
N ASP A 446 19.63 34.87 -17.76
CA ASP A 446 21.05 35.20 -17.58
C ASP A 446 21.92 34.53 -18.66
N GLY A 447 22.50 35.28 -19.61
CA GLY A 447 23.41 34.75 -20.64
C GLY A 447 22.85 34.66 -22.06
N GLY A 448 21.63 35.17 -22.31
CA GLY A 448 21.07 35.32 -23.65
C GLY A 448 20.72 34.00 -24.36
N VAL A 449 20.20 34.11 -25.60
CA VAL A 449 19.66 32.98 -26.39
C VAL A 449 20.70 31.86 -26.62
N VAL A 450 21.99 32.21 -26.70
CA VAL A 450 23.10 31.27 -26.90
C VAL A 450 23.29 30.34 -25.69
N GLY A 451 22.93 30.79 -24.48
CA GLY A 451 22.99 29.98 -23.25
C GLY A 451 21.80 29.04 -23.05
N LEU A 452 20.73 29.18 -23.84
CA LEU A 452 19.48 28.44 -23.63
C LEU A 452 19.61 26.95 -23.91
N LEU A 453 20.17 26.58 -25.07
CA LEU A 453 20.32 25.17 -25.47
C LEU A 453 21.26 24.38 -24.53
N PRO A 454 22.44 24.89 -24.13
CA PRO A 454 23.28 24.24 -23.12
C PRO A 454 22.60 24.09 -21.77
N LYS A 455 21.82 25.09 -21.33
CA LYS A 455 21.06 25.01 -20.06
C LYS A 455 19.95 23.98 -20.12
N LEU A 456 19.21 23.90 -21.23
CA LEU A 456 18.20 22.85 -21.45
C LEU A 456 18.86 21.46 -21.38
N ALA A 457 19.96 21.27 -22.11
CA ALA A 457 20.70 20.00 -22.07
C ALA A 457 21.22 19.66 -20.67
N MET A 458 21.70 20.66 -19.92
CA MET A 458 22.16 20.50 -18.54
C MET A 458 21.01 20.13 -17.59
N VAL A 459 19.86 20.79 -17.69
CA VAL A 459 18.68 20.53 -16.85
C VAL A 459 18.13 19.12 -17.13
N LEU A 460 17.98 18.76 -18.41
CA LEU A 460 17.58 17.41 -18.82
C LEU A 460 18.59 16.34 -18.39
N GLY A 461 19.88 16.57 -18.65
CA GLY A 461 20.95 15.65 -18.27
C GLY A 461 21.05 15.47 -16.75
N SER A 462 20.88 16.56 -15.97
CA SER A 462 20.87 16.51 -14.51
C SER A 462 19.64 15.78 -13.98
N TYR A 463 18.47 15.97 -14.60
CA TYR A 463 17.26 15.22 -14.23
C TYR A 463 17.43 13.73 -14.51
N LEU A 464 17.88 13.36 -15.70
CA LEU A 464 18.11 11.96 -16.09
C LEU A 464 19.18 11.30 -15.21
N LEU A 465 20.25 12.03 -14.87
CA LEU A 465 21.28 11.55 -13.94
C LEU A 465 20.71 11.37 -12.54
N ALA A 466 19.95 12.34 -12.02
CA ALA A 466 19.31 12.24 -10.70
C ALA A 466 18.32 11.07 -10.65
N TRP A 467 17.54 10.86 -11.70
CA TRP A 467 16.66 9.72 -11.85
C TRP A 467 17.45 8.40 -11.87
N PHE A 468 18.48 8.30 -12.71
CA PHE A 468 19.35 7.12 -12.79
C PHE A 468 19.97 6.77 -11.43
N LEU A 469 20.47 7.76 -10.70
CA LEU A 469 21.03 7.57 -9.38
C LEU A 469 19.98 7.11 -8.36
N LYS A 470 18.75 7.64 -8.41
CA LYS A 470 17.66 7.21 -7.52
C LYS A 470 17.21 5.76 -7.79
N VAL A 471 17.14 5.36 -9.05
CA VAL A 471 16.66 4.01 -9.43
C VAL A 471 17.71 2.94 -9.17
N TYR A 472 18.97 3.17 -9.56
CA TYR A 472 20.01 2.14 -9.54
C TYR A 472 20.94 2.19 -8.32
N PHE A 473 20.93 3.29 -7.57
CA PHE A 473 21.76 3.47 -6.37
C PHE A 473 20.91 3.95 -5.19
N PRO A 474 20.06 3.07 -4.61
CA PRO A 474 19.13 3.41 -3.52
C PRO A 474 19.83 3.54 -2.16
N PHE A 475 20.94 4.27 -2.11
CA PHE A 475 21.58 4.66 -0.85
C PHE A 475 21.03 6.01 -0.40
N ASN A 476 21.01 6.26 0.91
CA ASN A 476 20.68 7.58 1.45
C ASN A 476 21.79 8.57 1.06
N TRP A 477 21.57 9.34 -0.01
CA TRP A 477 22.45 10.42 -0.48
C TRP A 477 22.46 11.59 0.50
N GLY A 478 23.15 11.40 1.62
CA GLY A 478 23.42 12.47 2.59
C GLY A 478 24.65 13.29 2.19
N TRP A 479 24.72 14.53 2.68
CA TRP A 479 25.89 15.41 2.50
C TRP A 479 27.20 14.71 2.89
N ALA A 480 27.18 13.91 3.96
CA ALA A 480 28.33 13.12 4.42
C ALA A 480 28.79 12.09 3.37
N MET A 481 27.87 11.34 2.75
CA MET A 481 28.21 10.34 1.75
C MET A 481 28.76 10.98 0.47
N SER A 482 28.11 12.06 0.00
CA SER A 482 28.53 12.80 -1.20
C SER A 482 29.89 13.47 -1.00
N SER A 483 30.11 14.14 0.13
CA SER A 483 31.40 14.76 0.45
C SER A 483 32.52 13.72 0.61
N GLY A 484 32.22 12.56 1.18
CA GLY A 484 33.13 11.43 1.21
C GLY A 484 33.50 10.94 -0.21
N LEU A 485 32.49 10.73 -1.05
CA LEU A 485 32.71 10.30 -2.45
C LEU A 485 33.60 11.28 -3.21
N VAL A 486 33.36 12.58 -3.08
CA VAL A 486 34.18 13.64 -3.70
C VAL A 486 35.60 13.61 -3.13
N ALA A 487 35.77 13.53 -1.81
CA ALA A 487 37.08 13.46 -1.18
C ALA A 487 37.88 12.23 -1.62
N GLY A 488 37.22 11.08 -1.79
CA GLY A 488 37.86 9.85 -2.23
C GLY A 488 38.18 9.79 -3.73
N SER A 489 37.39 10.45 -4.58
CA SER A 489 37.50 10.34 -6.04
C SER A 489 38.28 11.48 -6.68
N SER A 490 37.72 12.69 -6.76
CA SER A 490 38.29 13.81 -7.53
C SER A 490 38.87 14.93 -6.66
N GLY A 491 38.55 14.96 -5.37
CA GLY A 491 38.72 16.16 -4.54
C GLY A 491 37.95 17.36 -5.11
N LEU A 492 38.25 18.57 -4.62
CA LEU A 492 37.72 19.82 -5.17
C LEU A 492 38.56 20.28 -6.37
N PHE A 493 38.65 19.45 -7.41
CA PHE A 493 39.62 19.59 -8.52
C PHE A 493 39.68 20.99 -9.14
N PHE A 494 38.56 21.73 -9.16
CA PHE A 494 38.48 23.11 -9.67
C PHE A 494 39.34 24.11 -8.88
N LEU A 495 39.68 23.82 -7.61
CA LEU A 495 40.59 24.64 -6.81
C LEU A 495 42.04 24.58 -7.33
N ARG A 496 42.43 23.51 -8.05
CA ARG A 496 43.78 23.38 -8.63
C ARG A 496 44.06 24.43 -9.71
N GLY A 497 43.02 24.96 -10.35
CA GLY A 497 43.12 25.96 -11.43
C GLY A 497 43.03 27.41 -10.98
N LEU A 498 42.82 27.68 -9.68
CA LEU A 498 42.68 29.05 -9.16
C LEU A 498 44.05 29.74 -9.02
N TYR A 499 44.46 30.43 -10.09
CA TYR A 499 45.63 31.31 -10.06
C TYR A 499 45.21 32.72 -9.66
N ARG A 500 45.49 33.10 -8.41
CA ARG A 500 45.50 34.50 -7.98
C ARG A 500 46.93 34.91 -7.67
N PHE A 501 47.43 35.94 -8.37
CA PHE A 501 48.72 36.56 -8.06
C PHE A 501 48.74 36.89 -6.56
N ASP A 502 49.80 36.45 -5.87
CA ASP A 502 50.08 36.62 -4.42
C ASP A 502 49.52 35.60 -3.40
N MET A 503 48.82 34.53 -3.81
CA MET A 503 48.38 33.47 -2.87
C MET A 503 49.26 32.21 -2.93
N PRO A 504 49.59 31.57 -1.78
CA PRO A 504 50.26 30.28 -1.76
C PRO A 504 49.42 29.23 -2.50
N GLN A 505 49.98 28.61 -3.54
CA GLN A 505 49.30 27.59 -4.37
C GLN A 505 49.11 26.25 -3.64
N PHE A 506 49.94 25.99 -2.63
CA PHE A 506 49.98 24.75 -1.85
C PHE A 506 48.63 24.38 -1.19
N PRO A 507 47.96 25.26 -0.42
CA PRO A 507 46.66 24.94 0.20
C PRO A 507 45.57 24.59 -0.83
N PHE A 508 45.50 25.30 -1.95
CA PHE A 508 44.52 25.04 -3.01
C PHE A 508 44.80 23.74 -3.74
N ARG A 509 46.08 23.39 -3.93
CA ARG A 509 46.48 22.10 -4.49
C ARG A 509 46.08 20.94 -3.59
N ILE A 510 46.26 21.07 -2.27
CA ILE A 510 45.84 20.04 -1.30
C ILE A 510 44.32 19.90 -1.29
N LEU A 511 43.58 21.00 -1.13
CA LEU A 511 42.11 20.96 -1.09
C LEU A 511 41.50 20.48 -2.41
N GLY A 512 42.17 20.75 -3.52
CA GLY A 512 41.77 20.29 -4.84
C GLY A 512 42.20 18.86 -5.18
N SER A 513 42.90 18.16 -4.29
CA SER A 513 43.35 16.78 -4.52
C SER A 513 42.41 15.76 -3.90
N SER A 514 42.24 14.63 -4.59
CA SER A 514 41.62 13.46 -3.99
C SER A 514 42.51 12.85 -2.91
N LEU A 515 41.92 12.06 -2.00
CA LEU A 515 42.67 11.35 -0.94
C LEU A 515 43.85 10.51 -1.47
N PRO A 516 43.71 9.76 -2.58
CA PRO A 516 44.83 9.02 -3.18
C PRO A 516 45.98 9.92 -3.66
N GLU A 517 45.67 11.15 -4.08
CA GLU A 517 46.64 12.13 -4.58
C GLU A 517 47.24 13.03 -3.48
N LEU A 518 46.78 12.94 -2.22
CA LEU A 518 47.30 13.82 -1.16
C LEU A 518 48.82 13.66 -0.97
N GLY A 519 49.33 12.43 -1.04
CA GLY A 519 50.76 12.17 -0.91
C GLY A 519 51.57 12.77 -2.06
N SER A 520 51.05 12.73 -3.29
CA SER A 520 51.71 13.32 -4.46
C SER A 520 51.61 14.84 -4.45
N ALA A 521 50.51 15.42 -3.97
CA ALA A 521 50.33 16.86 -3.80
C ALA A 521 51.28 17.46 -2.76
N ILE A 522 51.52 16.77 -1.65
CA ILE A 522 52.47 17.19 -0.59
C ILE A 522 53.92 17.08 -1.07
N GLN A 523 54.24 16.01 -1.78
CA GLN A 523 55.61 15.73 -2.26
C GLN A 523 55.92 16.40 -3.60
N ALA A 524 54.97 17.15 -4.18
CA ALA A 524 55.06 17.79 -5.49
C ALA A 524 55.51 16.84 -6.62
N SER A 525 55.03 15.59 -6.57
CA SER A 525 55.35 14.53 -7.54
C SER A 525 54.17 14.29 -8.49
N GLY A 526 54.45 13.89 -9.73
CA GLY A 526 53.43 13.40 -10.67
C GLY A 526 52.95 11.98 -10.37
N ALA A 527 53.79 11.18 -9.69
CA ALA A 527 53.50 9.79 -9.36
C ALA A 527 52.69 9.68 -8.05
N LEU A 528 51.72 8.76 -8.03
CA LEU A 528 50.90 8.49 -6.83
C LEU A 528 51.76 7.95 -5.68
N ASN A 529 51.51 8.42 -4.46
CA ASN A 529 52.20 7.88 -3.29
C ASN A 529 51.57 6.54 -2.91
N PRO A 530 52.35 5.46 -2.76
CA PRO A 530 51.78 4.13 -2.49
C PRO A 530 50.96 4.10 -1.19
N ILE A 531 51.30 4.90 -0.19
CA ILE A 531 50.57 4.94 1.09
C ILE A 531 49.20 5.62 0.90
N SER A 532 49.14 6.78 0.25
CA SER A 532 47.87 7.46 0.02
C SER A 532 47.01 6.75 -1.03
N ALA A 533 47.63 6.18 -2.06
CA ALA A 533 46.98 5.36 -3.08
C ALA A 533 46.80 3.89 -2.64
N SER A 534 46.34 3.68 -1.39
CA SER A 534 46.07 2.36 -0.83
C SER A 534 44.75 2.31 -0.06
N VAL A 535 44.34 1.09 0.30
CA VAL A 535 43.18 0.86 1.18
C VAL A 535 43.40 1.36 2.62
N LEU A 536 44.63 1.72 3.02
CA LEU A 536 44.95 2.07 4.41
C LEU A 536 44.16 3.28 4.93
N ILE A 537 44.04 4.34 4.13
CA ILE A 537 43.30 5.55 4.52
C ILE A 537 41.79 5.24 4.65
N PRO A 538 41.13 4.64 3.64
CA PRO A 538 39.75 4.15 3.77
C PRO A 538 39.52 3.23 4.98
N PHE A 539 40.44 2.30 5.23
CA PHE A 539 40.38 1.38 6.36
C PHE A 539 40.41 2.11 7.71
N MET A 540 41.36 3.05 7.89
CA MET A 540 41.43 3.84 9.12
C MET A 540 40.22 4.74 9.31
N LEU A 541 39.74 5.39 8.24
CA LEU A 541 38.53 6.22 8.29
C LEU A 541 37.31 5.41 8.71
N LEU A 542 37.13 4.21 8.13
CA LEU A 542 36.04 3.33 8.51
C LEU A 542 36.19 2.82 9.95
N ALA A 543 37.38 2.43 10.38
CA ALA A 543 37.63 1.99 11.76
C ALA A 543 37.33 3.08 12.79
N LEU A 544 37.66 4.34 12.50
CA LEU A 544 37.43 5.48 13.40
C LEU A 544 35.98 5.95 13.40
N LEU A 545 35.31 5.94 12.24
CA LEU A 545 34.01 6.59 12.07
C LEU A 545 32.83 5.61 12.03
N LEU A 546 33.05 4.30 12.14
CA LEU A 546 31.99 3.28 12.09
C LEU A 546 30.88 3.52 13.14
N GLY A 547 31.26 4.02 14.33
CA GLY A 547 30.36 4.27 15.45
C GLY A 547 29.54 5.55 15.35
N HIS A 548 29.80 6.42 14.37
CA HIS A 548 29.07 7.68 14.17
C HIS A 548 28.18 7.60 12.94
N SER A 549 26.89 7.94 13.05
CA SER A 549 25.92 7.81 11.95
C SER A 549 26.32 8.58 10.68
N GLN A 550 26.72 9.85 10.82
CA GLN A 550 27.19 10.67 9.69
C GLN A 550 28.63 10.33 9.28
N GLY A 551 29.52 10.09 10.24
CA GLY A 551 30.91 9.74 9.98
C GLY A 551 31.06 8.42 9.19
N ARG A 552 30.21 7.43 9.51
CA ARG A 552 30.13 6.15 8.80
C ARG A 552 29.80 6.35 7.33
N LEU A 553 28.80 7.17 7.02
CA LEU A 553 28.41 7.46 5.63
C LEU A 553 29.52 8.20 4.87
N PHE A 554 30.21 9.13 5.51
CA PHE A 554 31.39 9.79 4.94
C PHE A 554 32.53 8.81 4.64
N ALA A 555 32.82 7.90 5.56
CA ALA A 555 33.87 6.90 5.40
C ALA A 555 33.54 5.87 4.30
N ILE A 556 32.28 5.44 4.21
CA ILE A 556 31.79 4.57 3.12
C ILE A 556 31.91 5.30 1.78
N GLY A 557 31.39 6.53 1.68
CA GLY A 557 31.48 7.34 0.45
C GLY A 557 32.93 7.54 0.00
N THR A 558 33.81 7.87 0.95
CA THR A 558 35.25 7.98 0.71
C THR A 558 35.86 6.69 0.16
N THR A 559 35.50 5.55 0.74
CA THR A 559 36.02 4.24 0.31
C THR A 559 35.60 3.90 -1.12
N ILE A 560 34.35 4.21 -1.49
CA ILE A 560 33.85 4.04 -2.86
C ILE A 560 34.58 5.01 -3.80
N GLY A 561 34.77 6.26 -3.40
CA GLY A 561 35.49 7.26 -4.19
C GLY A 561 36.93 6.82 -4.50
N VAL A 562 37.64 6.33 -3.48
CA VAL A 562 39.02 5.80 -3.62
C VAL A 562 39.04 4.57 -4.52
N THR A 563 38.07 3.66 -4.39
CA THR A 563 37.93 2.49 -5.27
C THR A 563 37.89 2.92 -6.74
N THR A 564 37.04 3.88 -7.07
CA THR A 564 36.87 4.39 -8.44
C THR A 564 38.13 5.08 -8.93
N PHE A 565 38.75 5.94 -8.12
CA PHE A 565 39.97 6.65 -8.51
C PHE A 565 41.12 5.69 -8.80
N LEU A 566 41.37 4.71 -7.92
CA LEU A 566 42.45 3.74 -8.10
C LEU A 566 42.19 2.84 -9.32
N GLY A 567 40.94 2.43 -9.54
CA GLY A 567 40.54 1.64 -10.71
C GLY A 567 40.77 2.38 -12.03
N ILE A 568 40.42 3.67 -12.09
CA ILE A 568 40.66 4.50 -13.28
C ILE A 568 42.16 4.75 -13.46
N SER A 569 42.87 5.10 -12.39
CA SER A 569 44.32 5.37 -12.43
C SER A 569 45.10 4.15 -12.91
N ALA A 570 44.69 2.94 -12.52
CA ALA A 570 45.31 1.70 -13.00
C ALA A 570 45.24 1.52 -14.53
N ILE A 571 44.27 2.15 -15.18
CA ILE A 571 44.06 2.09 -16.64
C ILE A 571 44.74 3.28 -17.32
N VAL A 572 44.52 4.48 -16.79
CA VAL A 572 44.87 5.75 -17.46
C VAL A 572 46.30 6.19 -17.18
N ASP A 573 46.73 6.18 -15.92
CA ASP A 573 48.06 6.61 -15.49
C ASP A 573 48.49 5.82 -14.24
N PRO A 574 49.14 4.66 -14.42
CA PRO A 574 49.44 3.75 -13.33
C PRO A 574 50.75 4.09 -12.60
N GLN A 575 51.26 5.32 -12.76
CA GLN A 575 52.51 5.73 -12.14
C GLN A 575 52.38 5.77 -10.61
N VAL A 576 53.01 4.80 -9.94
CA VAL A 576 53.10 4.78 -8.47
C VAL A 576 54.56 4.94 -8.05
N MET A 577 54.82 5.83 -7.09
CA MET A 577 56.17 6.06 -6.57
C MET A 577 56.80 4.75 -6.09
N TRP A 578 58.06 4.56 -6.46
CA TRP A 578 58.88 3.36 -6.19
C TRP A 578 58.45 2.06 -6.89
N LEU A 579 57.24 2.01 -7.48
CA LEU A 579 56.72 0.84 -8.20
C LEU A 579 56.72 1.04 -9.73
N GLY A 580 56.81 2.28 -10.20
CA GLY A 580 56.86 2.65 -11.62
C GLY A 580 55.51 2.54 -12.34
N GLU A 581 55.53 2.71 -13.66
CA GLU A 581 54.34 2.72 -14.56
C GLU A 581 53.99 1.34 -15.13
N GLY A 582 54.78 0.32 -14.79
CA GLY A 582 54.67 -1.02 -15.36
C GLY A 582 53.55 -1.85 -14.73
N PHE A 583 53.58 -3.16 -15.01
CA PHE A 583 52.63 -4.14 -14.47
C PHE A 583 52.48 -4.06 -12.95
N ILE A 584 53.57 -3.78 -12.23
CA ILE A 584 53.59 -3.73 -10.76
C ILE A 584 52.75 -2.57 -10.22
N GLY A 585 52.87 -1.36 -10.79
CA GLY A 585 52.05 -0.21 -10.43
C GLY A 585 50.55 -0.43 -10.72
N ARG A 586 50.24 -0.99 -11.90
CA ARG A 586 48.87 -1.36 -12.28
C ARG A 586 48.25 -2.38 -11.32
N ALA A 587 48.98 -3.47 -11.06
CA ALA A 587 48.54 -4.52 -10.16
C ALA A 587 48.31 -3.98 -8.74
N TYR A 588 49.21 -3.11 -8.26
CA TYR A 588 49.08 -2.46 -6.97
C TYR A 588 47.77 -1.65 -6.85
N LEU A 589 47.47 -0.82 -7.85
CA LEU A 589 46.26 0.01 -7.87
C LEU A 589 44.98 -0.85 -7.98
N ILE A 590 44.99 -1.89 -8.83
CA ILE A 590 43.84 -2.81 -8.98
C ILE A 590 43.57 -3.56 -7.69
N VAL A 591 44.60 -4.12 -7.04
CA VAL A 591 44.45 -4.84 -5.78
C VAL A 591 43.88 -3.92 -4.70
N ASN A 592 44.42 -2.71 -4.56
CA ASN A 592 43.89 -1.76 -3.58
C ASN A 592 42.47 -1.29 -3.91
N ALA A 593 42.11 -1.12 -5.19
CA ALA A 593 40.74 -0.82 -5.60
C ALA A 593 39.78 -1.95 -5.18
N LEU A 594 40.14 -3.20 -5.44
CA LEU A 594 39.33 -4.37 -5.04
C LEU A 594 39.21 -4.50 -3.52
N LEU A 595 40.28 -4.22 -2.77
CA LEU A 595 40.26 -4.20 -1.31
C LEU A 595 39.33 -3.10 -0.77
N CYS A 596 39.40 -1.88 -1.31
CA CYS A 596 38.48 -0.79 -0.98
C CYS A 596 37.02 -1.17 -1.30
N TYR A 597 36.76 -1.79 -2.45
CA TYR A 597 35.44 -2.27 -2.82
C TYR A 597 34.89 -3.29 -1.81
N GLY A 598 35.71 -4.29 -1.46
CA GLY A 598 35.36 -5.28 -0.44
C GLY A 598 35.07 -4.65 0.92
N LEU A 599 35.88 -3.66 1.31
CA LEU A 599 35.73 -2.90 2.55
C LEU A 599 34.40 -2.12 2.59
N ALA A 600 34.08 -1.40 1.51
CA ALA A 600 32.81 -0.67 1.39
C ALA A 600 31.60 -1.61 1.47
N ARG A 601 31.68 -2.77 0.81
CA ARG A 601 30.62 -3.78 0.84
C ARG A 601 30.39 -4.37 2.23
N LEU A 602 31.46 -4.62 2.99
CA LEU A 602 31.38 -5.08 4.37
C LEU A 602 30.76 -4.02 5.29
N ALA A 603 31.17 -2.76 5.14
CA ALA A 603 30.65 -1.64 5.93
C ALA A 603 29.16 -1.39 5.68
N LEU A 604 28.68 -1.56 4.44
CA LEU A 604 27.26 -1.46 4.09
C LEU A 604 26.42 -2.56 4.76
N LYS A 605 26.89 -3.82 4.75
CA LYS A 605 26.18 -4.95 5.40
C LYS A 605 26.11 -4.85 6.92
N ALA A 606 27.11 -4.25 7.57
CA ALA A 606 27.08 -4.06 9.02
C ALA A 606 25.98 -3.08 9.46
N GLY A 607 25.58 -2.15 8.59
CA GLY A 607 24.48 -1.22 8.85
C GLY A 607 23.10 -1.86 8.86
N GLU A 608 22.87 -2.93 8.10
CA GLU A 608 21.58 -3.63 8.04
C GLU A 608 21.26 -4.47 9.30
N ARG A 609 22.26 -4.74 10.15
CA ARG A 609 22.07 -5.52 11.39
C ARG A 609 21.85 -4.66 12.64
N THR A 610 21.89 -3.33 12.52
CA THR A 610 21.82 -2.38 13.64
C THR A 610 20.75 -1.31 13.50
N VAL A 611 19.75 -1.54 12.62
CA VAL A 611 18.56 -0.69 12.46
C VAL A 611 17.32 -1.51 12.71
#